data_AF-A0A399X4Y1-F1
#
_entry.id   AF-A0A399X4Y1-F1
#
_cell.length_a   1.000
_cell.length_b   1.000
_cell.length_c   1.000
_cell.angle_alpha   90.00
_cell.angle_beta   90.00
_cell.angle_gamma   90.00
#
_symmetry.space_group_name_H-M   'P 1'
#
loop_
_entity.id
_entity.type
_entity.pdbx_description
1 polymer ?
#
loop_
_entity_poly.entity_id
_entity_poly.type
_entity_poly.pdbx_seq_one_letter_code
_entity_poly.pdbx_strand_id
1 'polypeptide(L)'
;MSALKSRTATAVLERLKRESPSLVERATDAKGQYHLWQPGGGYDRNIHSHDEFLEKVKYIDENPVRRGLAERAEDYVWSSAGSATLVRDPWEDRDPPMLDG
;
A
#
# COMPACT_ATOMS: atom_id res chain seq x y z
N MET A 1 -6.21 15.82 -13.94
CA MET A 1 -5.64 14.98 -12.85
C MET A 1 -4.14 14.94 -13.02
N SER A 2 -3.38 15.12 -11.93
CA SER A 2 -1.90 15.15 -11.93
C SER A 2 -1.30 13.97 -12.71
N ALA A 3 -0.44 14.28 -13.70
CA ALA A 3 0.09 13.33 -14.67
C ALA A 3 0.82 12.11 -14.06
N LEU A 4 1.30 12.23 -12.82
CA LEU A 4 2.01 11.17 -12.12
C LEU A 4 1.09 10.01 -11.71
N LYS A 5 -0.11 10.31 -11.19
CA LYS A 5 -1.06 9.28 -10.73
C LYS A 5 -1.60 8.42 -11.88
N SER A 6 -1.73 9.02 -13.07
CA SER A 6 -2.29 8.36 -14.26
C SER A 6 -1.38 7.28 -14.83
N ARG A 7 -0.06 7.55 -14.93
CA ARG A 7 0.89 6.58 -15.52
C ARG A 7 1.01 5.29 -14.72
N THR A 8 1.19 5.40 -13.41
CA THR A 8 1.30 4.23 -12.53
C THR A 8 0.00 3.45 -12.51
N ALA A 9 -1.16 4.13 -12.48
CA ALA A 9 -2.45 3.46 -12.52
C ALA A 9 -2.63 2.62 -13.78
N THR A 10 -2.32 3.20 -14.95
CA THR A 10 -2.37 2.46 -16.23
C THR A 10 -1.44 1.25 -16.22
N ALA A 11 -0.18 1.41 -15.81
CA ALA A 11 0.79 0.33 -15.80
C ALA A 11 0.36 -0.84 -14.89
N VAL A 12 -0.14 -0.53 -13.69
CA VAL A 12 -0.65 -1.53 -12.74
C VAL A 12 -1.89 -2.21 -13.31
N LEU A 13 -2.84 -1.47 -13.86
CA LEU A 13 -4.05 -2.06 -14.46
C LEU A 13 -3.73 -3.00 -15.61
N GLU A 14 -2.81 -2.63 -16.51
CA GLU A 14 -2.38 -3.50 -17.61
C GLU A 14 -1.71 -4.79 -17.11
N ARG A 15 -0.96 -4.71 -16.01
CA ARG A 15 -0.39 -5.89 -15.37
C ARG A 15 -1.46 -6.77 -14.73
N LEU A 16 -2.38 -6.18 -13.96
CA LEU A 16 -3.46 -6.89 -13.28
C LEU A 16 -4.40 -7.60 -14.28
N LYS A 17 -4.69 -6.99 -15.43
CA LYS A 17 -5.48 -7.63 -16.50
C LYS A 17 -4.86 -8.94 -17.00
N ARG A 18 -3.53 -9.06 -16.97
CA ARG A 18 -2.82 -10.27 -17.41
C ARG A 18 -2.65 -11.29 -16.28
N GLU A 19 -2.33 -10.83 -15.08
CA GLU A 19 -1.87 -11.68 -13.99
C GLU A 19 -2.96 -11.98 -12.94
N SER A 20 -3.94 -11.10 -12.77
CA SER A 20 -4.95 -11.22 -11.71
C SER A 20 -6.26 -10.49 -12.07
N PRO A 21 -7.07 -11.01 -13.01
CA PRO A 21 -8.29 -10.33 -13.48
C PRO A 21 -9.32 -10.05 -12.37
N SER A 22 -9.40 -10.88 -11.33
CA SER A 22 -10.30 -10.66 -10.19
C SER A 22 -10.00 -9.37 -9.41
N LEU A 23 -8.73 -8.94 -9.38
CA LEU A 23 -8.35 -7.66 -8.77
C LEU A 23 -8.75 -6.46 -9.64
N VAL A 24 -8.84 -6.65 -10.96
CA VAL A 24 -9.34 -5.64 -11.88
C VAL A 24 -10.82 -5.37 -11.65
N GLU A 25 -11.62 -6.43 -11.43
CA GLU A 25 -13.04 -6.30 -11.09
C GLU A 25 -13.25 -5.48 -9.81
N ARG A 26 -12.42 -5.70 -8.79
CA ARG A 26 -12.46 -4.92 -7.53
C ARG A 26 -12.12 -3.44 -7.74
N ALA A 27 -11.36 -3.11 -8.78
CA ALA A 27 -11.01 -1.74 -9.14
C ALA A 27 -11.97 -1.13 -10.17
N THR A 28 -13.03 -1.84 -10.55
CA THR A 28 -14.01 -1.38 -11.55
C THR A 28 -15.27 -0.89 -10.84
N ASP A 29 -15.72 0.32 -11.18
CA ASP A 29 -16.97 0.84 -10.65
C ASP A 29 -18.20 0.28 -11.40
N ALA A 30 -19.40 0.61 -10.91
CA ALA A 30 -20.65 0.16 -11.51
C ALA A 30 -20.87 0.64 -12.96
N LYS A 31 -20.07 1.60 -13.45
CA LYS A 31 -20.12 2.12 -14.82
C LYS A 31 -19.05 1.49 -15.72
N GLY A 32 -18.28 0.52 -15.22
CA GLY A 32 -17.21 -0.13 -15.95
C GLY A 32 -15.93 0.70 -16.03
N GLN A 33 -15.77 1.74 -15.20
CA GLN A 33 -14.56 2.57 -15.17
C GLN A 33 -13.57 2.04 -14.13
N TYR A 34 -12.29 2.03 -14.50
CA TYR A 34 -11.21 1.59 -13.61
C TYR A 34 -10.73 2.72 -12.70
N HIS A 35 -10.69 2.44 -11.39
CA HIS A 35 -10.17 3.33 -10.36
C HIS A 35 -9.20 2.56 -9.47
N LEU A 36 -7.90 2.67 -9.77
CA LEU A 36 -6.88 2.11 -8.89
C LEU A 36 -6.81 2.87 -7.55
N TRP A 37 -7.01 4.18 -7.60
CA TRP A 37 -6.98 5.06 -6.43
C TRP A 37 -8.40 5.37 -5.97
N GLN A 38 -8.63 5.40 -4.66
CA GLN A 38 -9.89 5.87 -4.11
C GLN A 38 -10.12 7.36 -4.49
N PRO A 39 -11.37 7.77 -4.77
CA PRO A 39 -11.70 9.18 -4.99
C PRO A 39 -11.36 10.04 -3.77
N GLY A 40 -10.87 11.25 -4.01
CA GLY A 40 -10.41 12.17 -2.96
C GLY A 40 -8.90 12.43 -3.08
N GLY A 41 -8.45 13.58 -2.56
CA GLY A 41 -7.05 14.01 -2.67
C GLY A 41 -6.03 13.10 -1.99
N GLY A 42 -6.52 12.16 -1.17
CA GLY A 42 -5.76 11.46 -0.13
C GLY A 42 -6.21 11.95 1.24
N TYR A 43 -5.59 11.42 2.29
CA TYR A 43 -5.72 11.94 3.64
C TYR A 43 -4.36 12.53 4.06
N ASP A 44 -4.27 13.85 4.08
CA ASP A 44 -3.11 14.59 4.59
C ASP A 44 -3.42 15.20 5.96
N ARG A 45 -2.44 15.15 6.86
CA ARG A 45 -2.53 15.75 8.19
C ARG A 45 -1.18 16.33 8.57
N ASN A 46 -1.17 17.61 8.93
CA ASN A 46 0.01 18.25 9.49
C ASN A 46 0.24 17.74 10.92
N ILE A 47 1.50 17.43 11.23
CA ILE A 47 1.94 16.98 12.55
C ILE A 47 2.58 18.17 13.25
N HIS A 48 2.10 18.51 14.45
CA HIS A 48 2.52 19.72 15.17
C HIS A 48 3.28 19.43 16.46
N SER A 49 3.32 18.18 16.92
CA SER A 49 4.03 17.79 18.13
C SER A 49 4.78 16.48 17.97
N HIS A 50 5.75 16.26 18.84
CA HIS A 50 6.49 15.01 18.92
C HIS A 50 5.57 13.84 19.33
N ASP A 51 4.64 14.07 20.25
CA ASP A 51 3.70 13.04 20.69
C ASP A 51 2.76 12.62 19.55
N GLU A 52 2.26 13.58 18.77
CA GLU A 52 1.45 13.29 17.59
C GLU A 52 2.25 12.48 16.55
N PHE A 53 3.52 12.82 16.36
CA PHE A 53 4.42 12.05 15.49
C PHE A 53 4.56 10.60 15.96
N LEU A 54 4.89 10.37 17.23
CA LEU A 54 5.06 9.02 17.79
C LEU A 54 3.76 8.21 17.71
N GLU A 55 2.61 8.84 17.95
CA GLU A 55 1.31 8.20 17.79
C GLU A 55 1.10 7.69 16.35
N LYS A 56 1.45 8.51 15.34
CA LYS A 56 1.27 8.11 13.93
C LYS A 56 2.28 7.07 13.48
N VAL A 57 3.54 7.15 13.93
CA VAL A 57 4.53 6.10 13.68
C VAL A 57 4.02 4.76 14.22
N LYS A 58 3.63 4.72 15.50
CA LYS A 58 3.06 3.52 16.12
C LYS A 58 1.82 3.02 15.37
N TYR A 59 0.94 3.92 14.95
CA TYR A 59 -0.24 3.55 14.15
C TYR A 59 0.15 2.86 12.83
N ILE A 60 1.13 3.41 12.11
CA ILE A 60 1.59 2.88 10.81
C ILE A 60 2.23 1.50 10.99
N ASP A 61 3.11 1.36 11.98
CA ASP A 61 3.81 0.10 12.26
C ASP A 61 2.85 -1.01 12.71
N GLU A 62 1.83 -0.68 13.51
CA GLU A 62 0.84 -1.64 14.00
C GLU A 62 -0.29 -1.93 13.00
N ASN A 63 -0.43 -1.14 11.93
CA ASN A 63 -1.52 -1.30 10.97
C ASN A 63 -1.56 -2.69 10.31
N PRO A 64 -0.43 -3.30 9.87
CA PRO A 64 -0.44 -4.66 9.36
C PRO A 64 -1.02 -5.68 10.34
N VAL A 65 -0.67 -5.58 11.62
CA VAL A 65 -1.19 -6.47 12.67
C VAL A 65 -2.68 -6.26 12.87
N ARG A 66 -3.12 -5.00 13.00
CA ARG A 66 -4.55 -4.66 13.15
C ARG A 66 -5.41 -5.11 11.96
N ARG A 67 -4.81 -5.20 10.77
CA ARG A 67 -5.46 -5.65 9.53
C ARG A 67 -5.32 -7.16 9.29
N GLY A 68 -4.65 -7.89 10.17
CA GLY A 68 -4.43 -9.33 10.04
C GLY A 68 -3.45 -9.73 8.94
N LEU A 69 -2.59 -8.81 8.50
CA LEU A 69 -1.58 -9.05 7.46
C LEU A 69 -0.27 -9.62 8.01
N ALA A 70 -0.04 -9.51 9.32
CA ALA A 70 1.13 -10.04 10.02
C ALA A 70 0.79 -10.31 11.49
N GLU A 71 1.47 -11.26 12.12
CA GLU A 71 1.32 -11.54 13.55
C GLU A 71 2.03 -10.49 14.41
N ARG A 72 3.19 -10.02 13.96
CA ARG A 72 3.96 -8.93 14.58
C ARG A 72 4.23 -7.83 13.57
N ALA A 73 4.41 -6.60 14.06
CA ALA A 73 4.69 -5.45 13.20
C ALA A 73 5.97 -5.67 12.38
N GLU A 74 6.98 -6.28 12.98
CA GLU A 74 8.28 -6.52 12.33
C GLU A 74 8.24 -7.60 11.24
N ASP A 75 7.20 -8.43 11.21
CA ASP A 75 7.08 -9.48 10.19
C ASP A 75 6.55 -8.92 8.86
N TYR A 76 6.01 -7.70 8.87
CA TYR A 76 5.48 -7.07 7.66
C TYR A 76 6.59 -6.41 6.84
N VAL A 77 7.14 -7.14 5.88
CA VAL A 77 8.31 -6.75 5.06
C VAL A 77 8.13 -5.46 4.25
N TRP A 78 6.89 -5.01 4.03
CA TRP A 78 6.56 -3.77 3.31
C TRP A 78 6.46 -2.55 4.23
N SER A 79 6.92 -2.67 5.47
CA SER A 79 6.98 -1.61 6.48
C SER A 79 8.41 -1.42 6.98
N SER A 80 8.69 -0.25 7.54
CA SER A 80 9.91 0.04 8.28
C SER A 80 10.02 -0.70 9.62
N ALA A 81 8.92 -1.20 10.17
CA ALA A 81 8.86 -1.79 11.52
C ALA A 81 9.85 -2.95 11.73
N GLY A 82 9.98 -3.84 10.75
CA GLY A 82 10.92 -4.97 10.79
C GLY A 82 12.14 -4.79 9.91
N SER A 83 12.26 -3.60 9.36
CA SER A 83 13.30 -3.30 8.41
C SER A 83 14.65 -3.23 9.13
N ALA A 84 15.54 -4.15 8.82
CA ALA A 84 16.96 -3.92 9.04
C ALA A 84 17.43 -2.69 8.23
N THR A 85 16.65 -2.22 7.25
CA THR A 85 16.86 -1.13 6.28
C THR A 85 16.66 0.31 6.76
N LEU A 86 17.07 0.59 7.99
CA LEU A 86 18.00 1.72 8.09
C LEU A 86 19.45 1.28 7.76
N VAL A 87 19.66 0.01 7.32
CA VAL A 87 20.92 -0.64 6.92
C VAL A 87 20.93 -1.42 5.55
N ARG A 88 19.85 -1.89 4.89
CA ARG A 88 19.86 -2.59 3.55
C ARG A 88 18.58 -2.60 2.66
N ASP A 89 18.57 -2.09 1.42
CA ASP A 89 17.39 -1.92 0.50
C ASP A 89 16.34 -3.09 0.46
N PRO A 90 15.03 -2.85 0.73
CA PRO A 90 13.99 -3.88 0.70
C PRO A 90 13.50 -4.26 -0.71
N TRP A 91 13.91 -3.56 -1.78
CA TRP A 91 13.41 -3.78 -3.15
C TRP A 91 14.21 -4.82 -3.95
N GLU A 92 15.33 -5.32 -3.42
CA GLU A 92 16.19 -6.24 -4.16
C GLU A 92 15.80 -7.74 -4.06
N ASP A 93 15.00 -8.17 -3.07
CA ASP A 93 15.02 -9.60 -2.67
C ASP A 93 13.68 -10.35 -2.49
N ARG A 94 12.49 -9.79 -2.76
CA ARG A 94 11.23 -10.58 -2.56
C ARG A 94 10.13 -10.34 -3.59
N ASP A 95 9.61 -11.43 -4.14
CA ASP A 95 8.31 -11.47 -4.80
C ASP A 95 7.18 -11.19 -3.78
N PRO A 96 6.13 -10.44 -4.17
CA PRO A 96 5.01 -10.17 -3.28
C PRO A 96 4.31 -11.47 -2.87
N PRO A 97 3.95 -11.65 -1.58
CA PRO A 97 3.13 -12.78 -1.17
C PRO A 97 1.81 -12.70 -1.95
N MET A 98 1.53 -13.75 -2.72
CA MET A 98 0.24 -13.92 -3.36
C MET A 98 -0.81 -13.90 -2.23
N LEU A 99 -1.75 -12.95 -2.30
CA LEU A 99 -2.90 -12.97 -1.41
C LEU A 99 -3.74 -14.16 -1.83
N ASP A 100 -3.72 -15.22 -1.03
CA ASP A 100 -4.55 -16.39 -1.22
C ASP A 100 -6.02 -15.96 -1.29
N GLY A 101 -6.72 -16.50 -2.29
CA GLY A 101 -8.06 -16.08 -2.74
C GLY A 101 -9.21 -16.41 -1.80
#